data_AF-A0A7W1ACX7-F1
#
_entry.id   AF-A0A7W1ACX7-F1
#
_cell.length_a   1.000
_cell.length_b   1.000
_cell.length_c   1.000
_cell.angle_alpha   90.00
_cell.angle_beta   90.00
_cell.angle_gamma   90.00
#
_symmetry.space_group_name_H-M   'P 1'
#
loop_
_entity.id
_entity.type
_entity.pdbx_description
1 polymer ?
#
loop_
_entity_poly.entity_id
_entity_poly.type
_entity_poly.pdbx_seq_one_letter_code
_entity_poly.pdbx_strand_id
1 'polypeptide(L)'
;MRSIMAVGIGLLLALAVGLLVVQGILAPVFTRIFGLEREGPATLPLALLVFAAAFSFYFGGMAASYKAPFRHRLHGVLIVPVAFVLSSALNLALGKGFLPGVDGPWALGLVIVFLVASTAASYLGAHRGEAIYAHNQKVARRR
;
A
#
# COMPACT_ATOMS: atom_id res chain seq x y z
N MET A 1 7.78 20.38 -4.05
CA MET A 1 8.20 19.15 -3.33
C MET A 1 9.06 18.31 -4.27
N ARG A 2 10.13 17.66 -3.78
CA ARG A 2 10.92 16.71 -4.61
C ARG A 2 10.10 15.44 -4.87
N SER A 3 10.27 14.83 -6.04
CA SER A 3 9.57 13.61 -6.48
C SER A 3 9.59 12.49 -5.42
N ILE A 4 10.77 12.24 -4.84
CA ILE A 4 10.99 11.24 -3.78
C ILE A 4 10.09 11.49 -2.56
N MET A 5 9.89 12.75 -2.18
CA MET A 5 9.10 13.09 -1.00
C MET A 5 7.61 12.81 -1.20
N ALA A 6 7.09 12.99 -2.41
CA ALA A 6 5.69 12.66 -2.72
C ALA A 6 5.44 11.15 -2.60
N VAL A 7 6.34 10.33 -3.15
CA VAL A 7 6.28 8.87 -3.02
C VAL A 7 6.42 8.46 -1.55
N GLY A 8 7.36 9.07 -0.80
CA GLY A 8 7.55 8.80 0.62
C GLY A 8 6.31 9.11 1.47
N ILE A 9 5.63 10.23 1.23
CA ILE A 9 4.37 10.57 1.90
C ILE A 9 3.29 9.52 1.59
N GLY A 10 3.14 9.14 0.32
CA GLY A 10 2.18 8.10 -0.05
C GLY A 10 2.48 6.75 0.59
N LEU A 11 3.76 6.38 0.67
CA LEU A 11 4.22 5.16 1.33
C LEU A 11 3.91 5.17 2.83
N LEU A 12 4.25 6.27 3.53
CA LEU A 12 3.97 6.43 4.96
C LEU A 12 2.46 6.36 5.24
N LEU A 13 1.65 7.01 4.39
CA LEU A 13 0.20 6.96 4.54
C LEU A 13 -0.36 5.56 4.27
N ALA A 14 0.13 4.87 3.24
CA ALA A 14 -0.25 3.47 2.98
C ALA A 14 0.06 2.60 4.20
N LEU A 15 1.25 2.75 4.78
CA LEU A 15 1.67 2.01 5.98
C LEU A 15 0.76 2.31 7.17
N ALA A 16 0.49 3.59 7.45
CA ALA A 16 -0.39 4.00 8.54
C ALA A 16 -1.82 3.47 8.37
N VAL A 17 -2.37 3.56 7.16
CA VAL A 17 -3.71 3.04 6.84
C VAL A 17 -3.75 1.51 6.97
N GLY A 18 -2.74 0.81 6.47
CA GLY A 18 -2.67 -0.65 6.57
C GLY A 18 -2.59 -1.13 8.01
N LEU A 19 -1.76 -0.48 8.82
CA LEU A 19 -1.70 -0.75 10.26
C LEU A 19 -3.03 -0.48 10.95
N LEU A 20 -3.70 0.63 10.63
CA LEU A 20 -5.02 0.96 11.17
C LEU A 20 -6.09 -0.07 10.78
N VAL A 21 -6.12 -0.48 9.51
CA VAL A 21 -7.09 -1.47 9.03
C VAL A 21 -6.85 -2.82 9.68
N VAL A 22 -5.61 -3.31 9.67
CA VAL A 22 -5.29 -4.65 10.18
C VAL A 22 -5.36 -4.69 11.72
N GLN A 23 -4.69 -3.77 12.41
CA GLN A 23 -4.56 -3.80 13.87
C GLN A 23 -5.66 -3.04 14.63
N GLY A 24 -6.33 -2.10 13.97
CA GLY A 24 -7.43 -1.34 14.56
C GLY A 24 -8.76 -1.97 14.22
N ILE A 25 -9.14 -1.92 12.93
CA ILE A 25 -10.50 -2.28 12.49
C ILE A 25 -10.70 -3.80 12.50
N LEU A 26 -9.76 -4.55 11.93
CA LEU A 26 -9.90 -5.99 11.73
C LEU A 26 -9.42 -6.83 12.93
N ALA A 27 -8.63 -6.27 13.85
CA ALA A 27 -8.18 -6.96 15.06
C ALA A 27 -9.30 -7.68 15.85
N PRO A 28 -10.44 -7.04 16.19
CA PRO A 28 -11.52 -7.73 16.89
C PRO A 28 -12.15 -8.86 16.05
N VAL A 29 -12.16 -8.73 14.72
CA VAL A 29 -12.63 -9.77 13.80
C VAL A 29 -11.67 -10.96 13.80
N PHE A 30 -10.36 -10.71 13.75
CA PHE A 30 -9.33 -11.74 13.84
C PHE A 30 -9.41 -12.51 15.14
N THR A 31 -9.57 -11.83 16.28
CA THR A 31 -9.67 -12.48 17.59
C THR A 31 -10.97 -13.25 17.76
N ARG A 32 -12.13 -12.67 17.39
CA ARG A 32 -13.44 -13.29 17.66
C ARG A 32 -13.84 -14.38 16.67
N ILE A 33 -13.54 -14.20 15.37
CA ILE A 33 -14.00 -15.12 14.33
C ILE A 33 -12.94 -16.19 14.04
N PHE A 34 -11.67 -15.79 13.99
CA PHE A 34 -10.59 -16.67 13.59
C PHE A 34 -9.78 -17.24 14.76
N GLY A 35 -10.10 -16.85 16.00
CA GLY A 35 -9.37 -17.29 17.19
C GLY A 35 -7.89 -16.91 17.17
N LEU A 36 -7.51 -15.92 16.35
CA LEU A 36 -6.13 -15.50 16.22
C LEU A 36 -5.76 -14.69 17.46
N GLU A 37 -5.03 -15.32 18.38
CA GLU A 37 -4.39 -14.62 19.47
C GLU A 37 -3.33 -13.67 18.89
N ARG A 38 -3.16 -12.52 19.55
CA ARG A 38 -2.24 -11.46 19.11
C ARG A 38 -0.76 -11.87 19.18
N GLU A 39 -0.49 -13.08 19.68
CA GLU A 39 0.84 -13.64 19.91
C GLU A 39 1.17 -14.72 18.86
N GLY A 40 1.84 -14.31 17.78
CA GLY A 40 2.43 -15.23 16.81
C GLY A 40 2.21 -14.82 15.35
N PRO A 41 2.97 -15.41 14.40
CA PRO A 41 2.79 -15.18 12.97
C PRO A 41 1.50 -15.86 12.50
N ALA A 42 0.36 -15.27 12.86
CA ALA A 42 -0.93 -15.69 12.36
C ALA A 42 -0.99 -15.46 10.85
N THR A 43 -1.22 -16.53 10.09
CA THR A 43 -1.58 -16.43 8.68
C THR A 43 -2.89 -15.66 8.58
N LEU A 44 -2.81 -14.36 8.28
CA LEU A 44 -3.99 -13.54 8.05
C LEU A 44 -4.78 -14.15 6.88
N PRO A 45 -6.12 -14.25 6.98
CA PRO A 45 -6.94 -14.67 5.86
C PRO A 45 -6.59 -13.86 4.61
N LEU A 46 -6.24 -14.56 3.53
CA LEU A 46 -5.72 -13.95 2.30
C LEU A 46 -6.62 -12.81 1.78
N ALA A 47 -7.93 -13.02 1.81
CA ALA A 47 -8.90 -12.01 1.37
C ALA A 47 -8.80 -10.70 2.19
N LEU A 48 -8.58 -10.81 3.51
CA LEU A 48 -8.44 -9.66 4.40
C LEU A 48 -7.07 -8.98 4.22
N LEU A 49 -6.02 -9.75 3.95
CA LEU A 49 -4.70 -9.22 3.61
C LEU A 49 -4.74 -8.42 2.30
N VAL A 50 -5.36 -8.99 1.25
CA VAL A 50 -5.52 -8.32 -0.05
C VAL A 50 -6.39 -7.08 0.09
N PHE A 51 -7.49 -7.15 0.86
CA PHE A 51 -8.33 -6.00 1.15
C PHE A 51 -7.54 -4.89 1.86
N ALA A 52 -6.82 -5.21 2.93
CA ALA A 52 -6.03 -4.24 3.68
C ALA A 52 -4.95 -3.60 2.80
N ALA A 53 -4.26 -4.38 1.98
CA ALA A 53 -3.26 -3.87 1.05
C ALA A 53 -3.88 -2.97 -0.03
N ALA A 54 -4.97 -3.41 -0.66
CA ALA A 54 -5.68 -2.61 -1.65
C ALA A 54 -6.13 -1.27 -1.06
N PHE A 55 -6.73 -1.28 0.13
CA PHE A 55 -7.16 -0.06 0.82
C PHE A 55 -5.98 0.86 1.14
N SER A 56 -4.90 0.30 1.67
CA SER A 56 -3.66 1.03 1.98
C SER A 56 -3.05 1.72 0.76
N PHE A 57 -2.84 0.95 -0.30
CA PHE A 57 -2.21 1.45 -1.53
C PHE A 57 -3.13 2.38 -2.31
N TYR A 58 -4.45 2.23 -2.20
CA TYR A 58 -5.40 3.21 -2.72
C TYR A 58 -5.20 4.60 -2.10
N PHE A 59 -5.19 4.71 -0.77
CA PHE A 59 -4.98 6.01 -0.12
C PHE A 59 -3.55 6.52 -0.25
N GLY A 60 -2.55 5.63 -0.17
CA GLY A 60 -1.17 5.99 -0.43
C GLY A 60 -0.96 6.55 -1.84
N GLY A 61 -1.56 5.90 -2.85
CA GLY A 61 -1.46 6.32 -4.25
C GLY A 61 -2.13 7.67 -4.48
N MET A 62 -3.27 7.89 -3.83
CA MET A 62 -3.95 9.18 -3.82
C MET A 62 -3.09 10.29 -3.22
N ALA A 63 -2.47 10.06 -2.07
CA ALA A 63 -1.64 11.06 -1.39
C ALA A 63 -0.35 11.36 -2.17
N ALA A 64 0.35 10.33 -2.65
CA ALA A 64 1.53 10.52 -3.49
C ALA A 64 1.20 11.27 -4.77
N SER A 65 0.10 10.92 -5.44
CA SER A 65 -0.37 11.62 -6.63
C SER A 65 -0.71 13.07 -6.33
N TYR A 66 -1.47 13.36 -5.26
CA TYR A 66 -1.84 14.72 -4.89
C TYR A 66 -0.64 15.62 -4.57
N LYS A 67 0.40 15.07 -3.92
CA LYS A 67 1.61 15.82 -3.53
C LYS A 67 2.71 15.86 -4.61
N ALA A 68 2.56 15.10 -5.69
CA ALA A 68 3.56 15.03 -6.73
C ALA A 68 3.78 16.40 -7.41
N PRO A 69 5.02 16.75 -7.78
CA PRO A 69 5.30 17.99 -8.49
C PRO A 69 4.90 17.94 -9.97
N PHE A 70 4.98 16.76 -10.59
CA PHE A 70 4.63 16.48 -11.98
C PHE A 70 4.31 14.99 -12.11
N ARG A 71 3.67 14.58 -13.22
CA ARG A 71 3.35 13.15 -13.48
C ARG A 71 2.67 12.49 -12.27
N HIS A 72 1.57 13.10 -11.83
CA HIS A 72 0.86 12.76 -10.59
C HIS A 72 0.51 11.27 -10.50
N ARG A 73 -0.07 10.71 -11.57
CA ARG A 73 -0.41 9.27 -11.64
C ARG A 73 0.79 8.35 -11.44
N LEU A 74 1.92 8.66 -12.07
CA LEU A 74 3.12 7.83 -11.97
C LEU A 74 3.65 7.79 -10.53
N HIS A 75 3.69 8.92 -9.83
CA HIS A 75 4.11 8.96 -8.43
C HIS A 75 3.18 8.14 -7.52
N GLY A 76 1.87 8.19 -7.78
CA GLY A 76 0.91 7.36 -7.08
C GLY A 76 1.18 5.87 -7.28
N VAL A 77 1.32 5.41 -8.53
CA VAL A 77 1.57 4.00 -8.87
C VAL A 77 2.94 3.51 -8.33
N LEU A 78 3.96 4.37 -8.34
CA LEU A 78 5.33 4.03 -7.92
C LEU A 78 5.45 3.60 -6.46
N ILE A 79 4.47 3.91 -5.60
CA ILE A 79 4.53 3.47 -4.19
C ILE A 79 4.59 1.95 -4.06
N VAL A 80 3.95 1.20 -4.98
CA VAL A 80 3.87 -0.27 -4.91
C VAL A 80 5.23 -0.91 -5.20
N PRO A 81 5.90 -0.65 -6.34
CA PRO A 81 7.23 -1.19 -6.58
C PRO A 81 8.25 -0.67 -5.56
N VAL A 82 8.14 0.58 -5.10
CA VAL A 82 9.04 1.10 -4.05
C VAL A 82 8.82 0.37 -2.74
N ALA A 83 7.58 0.14 -2.31
CA ALA A 83 7.27 -0.64 -1.11
C ALA A 83 7.79 -2.07 -1.22
N PHE A 84 7.60 -2.71 -2.38
CA PHE A 84 8.10 -4.06 -2.64
C PHE A 84 9.63 -4.13 -2.53
N VAL A 85 10.34 -3.24 -3.23
CA VAL A 85 11.82 -3.19 -3.19
C VAL A 85 12.32 -2.90 -1.78
N LEU A 86 11.73 -1.95 -1.06
CA LEU A 86 12.12 -1.64 0.32
C LEU A 86 11.89 -2.82 1.27
N SER A 87 10.74 -3.48 1.15
CA SER A 87 10.40 -4.66 1.95
C SER A 87 11.38 -5.81 1.69
N SER A 88 11.64 -6.12 0.42
CA SER A 88 12.60 -7.17 0.04
C SER A 88 14.03 -6.84 0.48
N ALA A 89 14.46 -5.59 0.31
CA ALA A 89 15.78 -5.14 0.76
C ALA A 89 15.92 -5.25 2.30
N LEU A 90 14.88 -4.87 3.05
CA LEU A 90 14.85 -5.01 4.50
C LEU A 90 14.92 -6.49 4.93
N ASN A 91 14.18 -7.38 4.26
CA ASN A 91 14.22 -8.80 4.56
C ASN A 91 15.61 -9.41 4.31
N LEU A 92 16.27 -9.01 3.21
CA LEU A 92 17.66 -9.41 2.94
C LEU A 92 18.63 -8.89 4.00
N ALA A 93 18.52 -7.61 4.39
CA ALA A 93 19.35 -7.02 5.43
C ALA A 93 19.17 -7.71 6.80
N LEU A 94 17.98 -8.26 7.05
CA LEU A 94 17.67 -9.04 8.26
C LEU A 94 18.00 -10.53 8.13
N GLY A 95 18.62 -10.98 7.03
CA GLY A 95 18.99 -12.38 6.81
C GLY A 95 17.82 -13.33 6.54
N LYS A 96 16.64 -12.81 6.21
CA LYS A 96 15.40 -13.61 6.00
C LYS A 96 15.20 -14.06 4.55
N GLY A 97 16.07 -13.65 3.63
CA GLY A 97 15.90 -13.87 2.19
C GLY A 97 15.07 -12.77 1.50
N PHE A 98 14.89 -12.87 0.18
CA PHE A 98 14.23 -11.83 -0.63
C PHE A 98 12.71 -11.76 -0.42
N LEU A 99 12.06 -12.92 -0.30
CA LEU A 99 10.63 -13.10 -0.05
C LEU A 99 10.45 -14.26 0.95
N PRO A 100 10.65 -14.01 2.26
CA PRO A 100 10.56 -15.05 3.28
C PRO A 100 9.18 -15.72 3.27
N GLY A 101 9.15 -17.05 3.35
CA GLY A 101 7.92 -17.85 3.38
C GLY A 101 7.22 -18.01 2.02
N VAL A 102 7.85 -17.61 0.92
CA VAL A 102 7.35 -17.82 -0.45
C VAL A 102 8.03 -19.05 -1.03
N ASP A 103 7.53 -20.23 -0.65
CA ASP A 103 8.03 -21.52 -1.13
C ASP A 103 7.08 -22.11 -2.18
N GLY A 104 7.59 -22.31 -3.39
CA GLY A 104 6.88 -22.97 -4.49
C GLY A 104 5.99 -22.06 -5.36
N PRO A 105 5.46 -22.61 -6.47
CA PRO A 105 4.76 -21.84 -7.51
C PRO A 105 3.43 -21.25 -7.04
N TRP A 106 2.75 -21.91 -6.10
CA TRP A 106 1.50 -21.41 -5.52
C TRP A 106 1.71 -20.11 -4.72
N ALA A 107 2.70 -20.10 -3.82
CA ALA A 107 3.02 -18.92 -3.03
C ALA A 107 3.47 -17.75 -3.92
N LEU A 108 4.24 -18.03 -4.97
CA LEU A 108 4.61 -17.04 -5.97
C LEU A 108 3.37 -16.47 -6.69
N GLY A 109 2.40 -17.32 -7.06
CA GLY A 109 1.13 -16.90 -7.64
C GLY A 109 0.38 -15.92 -6.73
N LEU A 110 0.35 -16.17 -5.42
CA LEU A 110 -0.27 -15.27 -4.44
C LEU A 110 0.44 -13.91 -4.37
N VAL A 111 1.78 -13.88 -4.42
CA VAL A 111 2.56 -12.64 -4.48
C VAL A 111 2.20 -11.83 -5.73
N ILE A 112 2.06 -12.49 -6.88
CA ILE A 112 1.67 -11.84 -8.13
C ILE A 112 0.27 -11.24 -8.01
N VAL A 113 -0.71 -12.01 -7.53
CA VAL A 113 -2.08 -11.52 -7.31
C VAL A 113 -2.09 -10.32 -6.36
N PHE A 114 -1.34 -10.39 -5.27
CA PHE A 114 -1.19 -9.30 -4.31
C PHE A 114 -0.61 -8.03 -4.97
N LEU A 115 0.43 -8.17 -5.78
CA LEU A 115 1.06 -7.04 -6.48
C LEU A 115 0.13 -6.43 -7.52
N VAL A 116 -0.62 -7.24 -8.27
CA VAL A 116 -1.60 -6.78 -9.25
C VAL A 116 -2.73 -6.00 -8.55
N ALA A 117 -3.31 -6.57 -7.49
CA ALA A 117 -4.37 -5.91 -6.72
C ALA A 117 -3.89 -4.58 -6.11
N SER A 118 -2.69 -4.57 -5.52
CA SER A 118 -2.08 -3.37 -4.94
C SER A 118 -1.82 -2.29 -5.99
N THR A 119 -1.32 -2.68 -7.17
CA THR A 119 -1.05 -1.77 -8.28
C THR A 119 -2.34 -1.18 -8.84
N ALA A 120 -3.37 -2.01 -9.05
CA ALA A 120 -4.67 -1.55 -9.51
C ALA A 120 -5.31 -0.56 -8.51
N ALA A 121 -5.27 -0.88 -7.22
CA ALA A 121 -5.79 -0.02 -6.18
C ALA A 121 -5.02 1.31 -6.10
N SER A 122 -3.69 1.25 -6.17
CA SER A 122 -2.84 2.44 -6.21
C SER A 122 -3.11 3.31 -7.43
N TYR A 123 -3.29 2.72 -8.61
CA TYR A 123 -3.66 3.44 -9.83
C TYR A 123 -4.98 4.19 -9.70
N LEU A 124 -6.02 3.53 -9.17
CA LEU A 124 -7.32 4.16 -8.91
C LEU A 124 -7.20 5.30 -7.90
N GLY A 125 -6.43 5.10 -6.83
CA GLY A 125 -6.12 6.14 -5.85
C GLY A 125 -5.41 7.32 -6.47
N ALA A 126 -4.38 7.06 -7.28
CA ALA A 126 -3.58 8.06 -7.96
C ALA A 126 -4.42 8.90 -8.93
N HIS A 127 -5.35 8.28 -9.66
CA HIS A 127 -6.29 8.98 -10.53
C HIS A 127 -7.18 9.95 -9.73
N ARG A 128 -7.69 9.54 -8.56
CA ARG A 128 -8.46 10.44 -7.69
C ARG A 128 -7.59 11.57 -7.12
N GLY A 129 -6.37 11.27 -6.69
CA GLY A 129 -5.45 12.28 -6.14
C GLY A 129 -5.13 13.39 -7.14
N GLU A 130 -4.91 13.03 -8.41
CA GLU A 130 -4.69 13.99 -9.49
C GLU A 130 -5.94 14.86 -9.75
N ALA A 131 -7.13 14.25 -9.76
CA ALA A 131 -8.38 14.98 -9.94
C ALA A 131 -8.61 16.03 -8.83
N ILE A 132 -8.34 15.65 -7.57
CA ILE A 132 -8.43 16.56 -6.41
C ILE A 132 -7.42 17.70 -6.55
N TYR A 133 -6.19 17.39 -6.93
CA TYR A 133 -5.16 18.41 -7.17
C TYR A 133 -5.59 19.41 -8.25
N ALA A 134 -6.06 18.91 -9.39
CA ALA A 134 -6.53 19.75 -10.49
C ALA A 134 -7.73 20.62 -10.09
N HIS A 135 -8.65 20.09 -9.30
CA HIS A 135 -9.77 20.86 -8.75
C HIS A 135 -9.29 22.00 -7.84
N ASN A 136 -8.41 21.69 -6.88
CA ASN A 136 -7.89 22.68 -5.94
C ASN A 136 -7.08 23.78 -6.64
N GLN A 137 -6.30 23.43 -7.67
CA GLN A 137 -5.62 24.40 -8.53
C GLN A 137 -6.59 25.35 -9.23
N LYS A 138 -7.69 24.83 -9.79
CA LYS A 138 -8.70 25.66 -10.45
C LYS A 138 -9.36 26.64 -9.47
N VAL A 139 -9.67 26.20 -8.26
CA VAL A 139 -10.25 27.05 -7.22
C VAL A 139 -9.26 28.11 -6.74
N ALA A 140 -8.00 27.74 -6.52
CA ALA A 140 -6.96 28.67 -6.06
C ALA A 140 -6.66 29.78 -7.08
N ARG A 141 -6.75 29.50 -8.38
CA ARG A 141 -6.57 30.51 -9.45
C ARG A 141 -7.75 31.46 -9.62
N ARG A 142 -8.92 31.11 -9.07
CA ARG A 142 -10.14 31.94 -9.14
C ARG A 142 -10.28 32.89 -7.93
N ARG A 143 -9.48 32.69 -6.89
CA ARG A 143 -9.36 33.60 -5.76
C ARG A 143 -8.19 34.55 -5.99
#